data_AF-A0A101GXW9-F1
#
_entry.id   AF-A0A101GXW9-F1
#
_cell.length_a   1.000
_cell.length_b   1.000
_cell.length_c   1.000
_cell.angle_alpha   90.00
_cell.angle_beta   90.00
_cell.angle_gamma   90.00
#
_symmetry.space_group_name_H-M   'P 1'
#
loop_
_entity.id
_entity.type
_entity.pdbx_description
1 polymer ?
#
loop_
_entity_poly.entity_id
_entity_poly.type
_entity_poly.pdbx_seq_one_letter_code
_entity_poly.pdbx_strand_id
1 'polypeptide(L)'
;LISVEVKSGETIVFSKNYEMSSMACQEIVETFETEEDALDFFVDDELAFRINVDYVGFIAHLDTSHENYFLTELKPLTQLFEDLGGEVKPVIGVLTKKTTFSGQVLILPLPDADTFMKDFMEISEEQVDFIVDYVKNGGLLVIVLARKEITHPAIESYKLLFEKLPWMVEIEEGGRSVSGTGTRNLEIENGGGVVILTWEEATGTEPISEGTMSYIEMKLGLR
;
A
#
# COMPACT_ATOMS: atom_id res chain seq x y z
N LEU A 1 6.51 -33.72 23.34
CA LEU A 1 6.08 -33.50 21.94
C LEU A 1 4.69 -32.92 22.03
N ILE A 2 4.43 -31.84 21.30
CA ILE A 2 3.12 -31.23 21.15
C ILE A 2 2.79 -31.27 19.67
N SER A 3 1.65 -31.86 19.31
CA SER A 3 1.12 -31.81 17.95
C SER A 3 0.31 -30.54 17.77
N VAL A 4 0.57 -29.77 16.72
CA VAL A 4 -0.23 -28.61 16.35
C VAL A 4 -0.78 -28.85 14.95
N GLU A 5 -2.09 -28.68 14.81
CA GLU A 5 -2.81 -28.79 13.56
C GLU A 5 -3.68 -27.56 13.36
N VAL A 6 -3.70 -27.01 12.15
CA VAL A 6 -4.60 -25.90 11.78
C VAL A 6 -5.51 -26.37 10.67
N LYS A 7 -6.82 -26.18 10.85
CA LYS A 7 -7.84 -26.49 9.85
C LYS A 7 -8.47 -25.22 9.30
N SER A 8 -8.71 -25.25 8.00
CA SER A 8 -9.49 -24.31 7.21
C SER A 8 -10.74 -25.08 6.77
N GLY A 9 -11.86 -24.89 7.45
CA GLY A 9 -13.04 -25.74 7.31
C GLY A 9 -12.76 -27.21 7.66
N GLU A 10 -12.99 -28.12 6.70
CA GLU A 10 -12.67 -29.56 6.88
C GLU A 10 -11.23 -29.93 6.48
N THR A 11 -10.47 -28.99 5.91
CA THR A 11 -9.13 -29.25 5.35
C THR A 11 -8.03 -28.88 6.34
N ILE A 12 -7.04 -29.76 6.50
CA ILE A 12 -5.83 -29.47 7.28
C ILE A 12 -4.87 -28.65 6.41
N VAL A 13 -4.61 -27.40 6.80
CA VAL A 13 -3.69 -26.49 6.10
C VAL A 13 -2.29 -26.48 6.72
N PHE A 14 -2.17 -26.93 7.96
CA PHE A 14 -0.89 -27.05 8.67
C PHE A 14 -0.93 -28.19 9.68
N SER A 15 0.14 -28.98 9.77
CA SER A 15 0.29 -30.02 10.79
C SER A 15 1.77 -30.24 11.10
N LYS A 16 2.14 -30.11 12.38
CA LYS A 16 3.55 -30.24 12.81
C LYS A 16 3.66 -30.63 14.28
N ASN A 17 4.68 -31.42 14.58
CA ASN A 17 5.03 -31.78 15.95
C ASN A 17 6.21 -30.95 16.45
N TYR A 18 6.10 -30.45 17.68
CA TYR A 18 7.13 -29.67 18.34
C TYR A 18 7.68 -30.39 19.57
N GLU A 19 9.01 -30.42 19.69
CA GLU A 19 9.67 -30.79 20.92
C GLU A 19 9.78 -29.57 21.83
N MET A 20 8.95 -29.54 22.87
CA MET A 20 9.06 -28.54 23.93
C MET A 20 9.70 -29.14 25.17
N SER A 21 10.67 -28.42 25.74
CA SER A 21 11.25 -28.74 27.04
C SER A 21 10.28 -28.38 28.16
N SER A 22 10.29 -29.16 29.25
CA SER A 22 9.42 -28.93 30.40
C SER A 22 9.66 -27.54 31.00
N MET A 23 8.57 -26.84 31.34
CA MET A 23 8.60 -25.49 31.92
C MET A 23 9.23 -24.40 31.03
N ALA A 24 9.28 -24.59 29.71
CA ALA A 24 9.69 -23.54 28.78
C ALA A 24 8.49 -22.82 28.17
N CYS A 25 8.59 -21.50 28.05
CA CYS A 25 7.71 -20.68 27.21
C CYS A 25 8.50 -20.33 25.94
N GLN A 26 8.04 -20.79 24.78
CA GLN A 26 8.67 -20.48 23.50
C GLN A 26 7.63 -19.90 22.56
N GLU A 27 8.02 -18.90 21.79
CA GLU A 27 7.24 -18.37 20.69
C GLU A 27 7.62 -19.13 19.42
N ILE A 28 6.63 -19.65 18.71
CA ILE A 28 6.80 -20.40 17.46
C ILE A 28 6.02 -19.64 16.39
N VAL A 29 6.70 -19.29 15.30
CA VAL A 29 6.10 -18.59 14.16
C VAL A 29 6.14 -19.52 12.96
N GLU A 30 4.99 -19.77 12.36
CA GLU A 30 4.83 -20.56 11.15
C GLU A 30 4.02 -19.78 10.11
N THR A 31 4.09 -20.23 8.87
CA THR A 31 3.36 -19.62 7.75
C THR A 31 2.72 -20.73 6.94
N PHE A 32 1.44 -20.54 6.61
CA PHE A 32 0.64 -21.47 5.81
C PHE A 32 -0.35 -20.68 4.96
N GLU A 33 -0.86 -21.31 3.91
CA GLU A 33 -1.87 -20.75 3.01
C GLU A 33 -3.23 -21.35 3.36
N THR A 34 -4.30 -20.56 3.20
CA THR A 34 -5.67 -20.98 3.50
C THR A 34 -6.63 -20.27 2.54
N GLU A 35 -7.78 -20.88 2.28
CA GLU A 35 -8.87 -20.32 1.47
C GLU A 35 -10.14 -19.98 2.29
N GLU A 36 -10.19 -20.32 3.59
CA GLU A 36 -11.29 -19.97 4.49
C GLU A 36 -10.87 -19.04 5.63
N ASP A 37 -11.78 -18.13 5.99
CA ASP A 37 -11.55 -17.08 6.97
C ASP A 37 -11.53 -17.66 8.39
N ALA A 38 -12.32 -18.70 8.64
CA ALA A 38 -12.36 -19.40 9.91
C ALA A 38 -11.28 -20.48 10.01
N LEU A 39 -10.31 -20.26 10.90
CA LEU A 39 -9.25 -21.21 11.23
C LEU A 39 -9.46 -21.82 12.62
N ASP A 40 -9.43 -23.15 12.67
CA ASP A 40 -9.46 -23.94 13.89
C ASP A 40 -8.07 -24.45 14.24
N PHE A 41 -7.56 -24.06 15.41
CA PHE A 41 -6.25 -24.48 15.90
C PHE A 41 -6.40 -25.61 16.91
N PHE A 42 -5.78 -26.75 16.62
CA PHE A 42 -5.76 -27.93 17.45
C PHE A 42 -4.38 -28.12 18.07
N VAL A 43 -4.37 -28.52 19.35
CA VAL A 43 -3.16 -28.91 20.08
C VAL A 43 -3.42 -30.30 20.66
N ASP A 44 -2.59 -31.27 20.29
CA ASP A 44 -2.73 -32.68 20.70
C ASP A 44 -4.15 -33.23 20.45
N ASP A 45 -4.67 -32.99 19.24
CA ASP A 45 -6.02 -33.37 18.77
C ASP A 45 -7.20 -32.67 19.48
N GLU A 46 -6.93 -31.74 20.39
CA GLU A 46 -7.95 -30.93 21.06
C GLU A 46 -8.05 -29.52 20.46
N LEU A 47 -9.27 -29.03 20.20
CA LEU A 47 -9.50 -27.67 19.72
C LEU A 47 -9.07 -26.66 20.80
N ALA A 48 -8.01 -25.92 20.54
CA ALA A 48 -7.47 -24.93 21.46
C ALA A 48 -8.20 -23.58 21.32
N PHE A 49 -8.33 -23.08 20.08
CA PHE A 49 -9.02 -21.82 19.78
C PHE A 49 -9.40 -21.72 18.30
N ARG A 50 -10.32 -20.79 18.00
CA ARG A 50 -10.73 -20.40 16.65
C ARG A 50 -10.33 -18.96 16.38
N ILE A 51 -9.78 -18.69 15.20
CA ILE A 51 -9.49 -17.35 14.70
C ILE A 51 -10.28 -17.16 13.41
N ASN A 52 -10.90 -15.98 13.26
CA ASN A 52 -11.37 -15.53 11.95
C ASN A 52 -10.32 -14.57 11.39
N VAL A 53 -9.84 -14.85 10.18
CA VAL A 53 -8.88 -14.06 9.44
C VAL A 53 -9.63 -13.34 8.34
N ASP A 54 -9.57 -12.00 8.33
CA ASP A 54 -10.17 -11.23 7.26
C ASP A 54 -9.32 -11.40 5.98
N TYR A 55 -9.89 -12.00 4.94
CA TYR A 55 -9.26 -11.98 3.61
C TYR A 55 -9.35 -10.58 3.04
N VAL A 56 -8.20 -9.99 2.80
CA VAL A 56 -8.08 -8.77 2.03
C VAL A 56 -7.59 -9.14 0.65
N GLY A 57 -8.30 -8.69 -0.39
CA GLY A 57 -7.92 -8.95 -1.78
C GLY A 57 -6.59 -8.32 -2.14
N PHE A 58 -6.19 -7.27 -1.40
CA PHE A 58 -4.92 -6.58 -1.55
C PHE A 58 -4.55 -5.76 -0.31
N ILE A 59 -3.27 -5.40 -0.20
CA ILE A 59 -2.80 -4.42 0.79
C ILE A 59 -2.42 -3.12 0.06
N ALA A 60 -2.96 -2.01 0.55
CA ALA A 60 -2.60 -0.67 0.13
C ALA A 60 -1.74 0.00 1.21
N HIS A 61 -0.55 0.47 0.84
CA HIS A 61 0.34 1.17 1.75
C HIS A 61 0.18 2.67 1.60
N LEU A 62 -0.21 3.37 2.67
CA LEU A 62 -0.23 4.83 2.68
C LEU A 62 1.10 5.35 3.22
N ASP A 63 1.85 6.08 2.40
CA ASP A 63 3.06 6.75 2.88
C ASP A 63 2.71 7.88 3.86
N THR A 64 3.20 7.72 5.09
CA THR A 64 3.07 8.71 6.17
C THR A 64 4.45 9.12 6.68
N SER A 65 5.51 8.77 5.96
CA SER A 65 6.90 9.00 6.36
C SER A 65 7.22 10.47 6.63
N HIS A 66 6.54 11.35 5.90
CA HIS A 66 6.76 12.79 5.94
C HIS A 66 5.74 13.51 6.83
N GLU A 67 4.47 13.08 6.82
CA GLU A 67 3.38 13.74 7.53
C GLU A 67 2.31 12.76 8.03
N ASN A 68 2.00 12.82 9.32
CA ASN A 68 1.00 11.94 9.93
C ASN A 68 -0.44 12.40 9.67
N TYR A 69 -0.65 13.67 9.30
CA TYR A 69 -2.01 14.20 9.07
C TYR A 69 -2.69 13.57 7.86
N PHE A 70 -1.92 13.00 6.92
CA PHE A 70 -2.45 12.27 5.77
C PHE A 70 -3.39 11.13 6.18
N LEU A 71 -3.17 10.49 7.35
CA LEU A 71 -4.07 9.47 7.88
C LEU A 71 -5.50 9.99 8.11
N THR A 72 -5.63 11.26 8.49
CA THR A 72 -6.93 11.86 8.76
C THR A 72 -7.54 12.46 7.49
N GLU A 73 -6.75 13.19 6.71
CA GLU A 73 -7.24 13.89 5.53
C GLU A 73 -7.59 12.93 4.38
N LEU A 74 -6.78 11.88 4.17
CA LEU A 74 -6.98 10.92 3.08
C LEU A 74 -7.91 9.77 3.47
N LYS A 75 -8.61 9.87 4.60
CA LYS A 75 -9.60 8.87 5.04
C LYS A 75 -10.60 8.48 3.93
N PRO A 76 -11.10 9.40 3.09
CA PRO A 76 -11.98 9.03 1.98
C PRO A 76 -11.30 8.11 0.96
N LEU A 77 -10.04 8.37 0.61
CA LEU A 77 -9.27 7.50 -0.28
C LEU A 77 -8.94 6.15 0.38
N THR A 78 -8.60 6.13 1.67
CA THR A 78 -8.34 4.86 2.36
C THR A 78 -9.60 4.02 2.47
N GLN A 79 -10.74 4.64 2.80
CA GLN A 79 -12.05 3.97 2.83
C GLN A 79 -12.41 3.40 1.45
N LEU A 80 -12.11 4.12 0.37
CA LEU A 80 -12.32 3.62 -0.99
C LEU A 80 -11.57 2.30 -1.23
N PHE A 81 -10.30 2.21 -0.84
CA PHE A 81 -9.54 0.96 -1.00
C PHE A 81 -10.04 -0.16 -0.07
N GLU A 82 -10.49 0.17 1.14
CA GLU A 82 -11.15 -0.79 2.03
C GLU A 82 -12.47 -1.30 1.44
N ASP A 83 -13.30 -0.42 0.86
CA ASP A 83 -14.57 -0.76 0.22
C ASP A 83 -14.36 -1.63 -1.04
N LEU A 84 -13.21 -1.50 -1.70
CA LEU A 84 -12.78 -2.37 -2.81
C LEU A 84 -12.25 -3.74 -2.33
N GLY A 85 -12.27 -4.01 -1.02
CA GLY A 85 -11.84 -5.28 -0.43
C GLY A 85 -10.37 -5.33 -0.04
N GLY A 86 -9.69 -4.18 0.05
CA GLY A 86 -8.31 -4.07 0.48
C GLY A 86 -8.15 -3.80 1.98
N GLU A 87 -6.91 -3.89 2.45
CA GLU A 87 -6.48 -3.38 3.77
C GLU A 87 -5.53 -2.21 3.58
N VAL A 88 -5.79 -1.08 4.23
CA VAL A 88 -4.87 0.08 4.16
C VAL A 88 -3.94 0.08 5.37
N LYS A 89 -2.62 0.01 5.12
CA LYS A 89 -1.58 0.05 6.15
C LYS A 89 -0.76 1.34 6.04
N PRO A 90 -0.66 2.15 7.11
CA PRO A 90 0.26 3.27 7.12
C PRO A 90 1.70 2.78 7.14
N VAL A 91 2.54 3.35 6.28
CA VAL A 91 3.99 3.18 6.32
C VAL A 91 4.57 4.26 7.22
N ILE A 92 4.98 3.86 8.42
CA ILE A 92 5.61 4.73 9.41
C ILE A 92 7.13 4.64 9.25
N GLY A 93 7.80 5.79 9.13
CA GLY A 93 9.24 5.84 8.91
C GLY A 93 9.63 5.71 7.44
N VAL A 94 10.86 5.30 7.15
CA VAL A 94 11.40 5.32 5.77
C VAL A 94 10.74 4.22 4.92
N LEU A 95 10.29 4.58 3.72
CA LEU A 95 9.87 3.63 2.68
C LEU A 95 11.04 2.69 2.32
N THR A 96 10.90 1.41 2.63
CA THR A 96 11.90 0.39 2.27
C THR A 96 11.27 -0.74 1.47
N LYS A 97 12.11 -1.46 0.71
CA LYS A 97 11.71 -2.66 -0.04
C LYS A 97 10.90 -3.65 0.82
N LYS A 98 11.34 -3.94 2.04
CA LYS A 98 10.66 -4.91 2.91
C LYS A 98 9.25 -4.49 3.32
N THR A 99 8.98 -3.19 3.41
CA THR A 99 7.70 -2.66 3.89
C THR A 99 6.61 -2.78 2.84
N THR A 100 6.95 -2.66 1.55
CA THR A 100 5.95 -2.52 0.48
C THR A 100 5.86 -3.72 -0.47
N PHE A 101 6.84 -4.64 -0.45
CA PHE A 101 6.80 -5.86 -1.29
C PHE A 101 5.64 -6.83 -0.92
N SER A 102 4.91 -6.58 0.16
CA SER A 102 3.69 -7.31 0.53
C SER A 102 2.41 -6.69 -0.04
N GLY A 103 2.43 -5.47 -0.58
CA GLY A 103 1.21 -4.76 -1.01
C GLY A 103 1.12 -4.47 -2.50
N GLN A 104 -0.10 -4.51 -3.03
CA GLN A 104 -0.39 -4.26 -4.44
C GLN A 104 -0.57 -2.77 -4.76
N VAL A 105 -0.85 -1.93 -3.75
CA VAL A 105 -0.98 -0.48 -3.92
C VAL A 105 -0.01 0.28 -3.01
N LEU A 106 0.61 1.32 -3.55
CA LEU A 106 1.34 2.34 -2.81
C LEU A 106 0.67 3.70 -3.03
N ILE A 107 0.19 4.33 -1.97
CA ILE A 107 -0.38 5.68 -1.98
C ILE A 107 0.71 6.64 -1.50
N LEU A 108 1.16 7.51 -2.40
CA LEU A 108 2.21 8.50 -2.18
C LEU A 108 1.62 9.92 -2.24
N PRO A 109 1.24 10.50 -1.10
CA PRO A 109 0.89 11.91 -1.04
C PRO A 109 2.14 12.79 -1.16
N LEU A 110 2.08 13.77 -2.06
CA LEU A 110 3.10 14.81 -2.13
C LEU A 110 2.98 15.72 -0.89
N PRO A 111 4.09 16.13 -0.28
CA PRO A 111 4.07 17.10 0.81
C PRO A 111 3.56 18.45 0.30
N ASP A 112 3.19 19.37 1.19
CA ASP A 112 2.74 20.70 0.82
C ASP A 112 3.53 21.80 1.54
N ALA A 113 3.26 23.08 1.22
CA ALA A 113 3.96 24.20 1.85
C ALA A 113 3.87 24.26 3.39
N ASP A 114 2.81 23.67 3.97
CA ASP A 114 2.55 23.68 5.41
C ASP A 114 3.21 22.50 6.14
N THR A 115 3.89 21.60 5.42
CA THR A 115 4.64 20.47 5.98
C THR A 115 5.53 20.95 7.13
N PHE A 116 5.32 20.36 8.30
CA PHE A 116 5.87 20.80 9.57
C PHE A 116 7.38 20.59 9.62
N MET A 117 7.87 19.56 8.93
CA MET A 117 9.28 19.18 8.89
C MET A 117 9.84 19.32 7.48
N LYS A 118 10.28 20.53 7.12
CA LYS A 118 10.84 20.85 5.78
C LYS A 118 12.03 19.97 5.38
N ASP A 119 12.85 19.57 6.34
CA ASP A 119 14.01 18.70 6.14
C ASP A 119 13.62 17.27 5.74
N PHE A 120 12.35 16.91 5.94
CA PHE A 120 11.78 15.61 5.57
C PHE A 120 10.83 15.76 4.38
N MET A 121 10.78 16.88 3.67
CA MET A 121 9.95 16.97 2.47
C MET A 121 10.54 16.19 1.29
N GLU A 122 11.85 15.97 1.28
CA GLU A 122 12.55 15.30 0.18
C GLU A 122 12.41 13.78 0.27
N ILE A 123 12.20 13.16 -0.89
CA ILE A 123 12.41 11.72 -1.05
C ILE A 123 13.84 11.49 -1.51
N SER A 124 14.52 10.55 -0.88
CA SER A 124 15.89 10.19 -1.27
C SER A 124 15.90 9.50 -2.64
N GLU A 125 17.04 9.56 -3.34
CA GLU A 125 17.18 8.87 -4.63
C GLU A 125 16.95 7.35 -4.51
N GLU A 126 17.34 6.75 -3.39
CA GLU A 126 17.07 5.34 -3.09
C GLU A 126 15.56 5.04 -3.02
N GLN A 127 14.77 5.94 -2.41
CA GLN A 127 13.31 5.83 -2.37
C GLN A 127 12.71 6.02 -3.77
N VAL A 128 13.24 6.94 -4.58
CA VAL A 128 12.80 7.12 -5.97
C VAL A 128 13.01 5.84 -6.77
N ASP A 129 14.22 5.29 -6.76
CA ASP A 129 14.55 4.05 -7.48
C ASP A 129 13.68 2.89 -6.99
N PHE A 130 13.45 2.82 -5.68
CA PHE A 130 12.54 1.84 -5.09
C PHE A 130 11.11 1.96 -5.62
N ILE A 131 10.53 3.17 -5.64
CA ILE A 131 9.16 3.39 -6.14
C ILE A 131 9.07 3.01 -7.62
N VAL A 132 10.07 3.38 -8.41
CA VAL A 132 10.13 3.04 -9.84
C VAL A 132 10.20 1.51 -10.03
N ASP A 133 11.03 0.82 -9.26
CA ASP A 133 11.11 -0.65 -9.25
C ASP A 133 9.76 -1.27 -8.84
N TYR A 134 9.08 -0.70 -7.84
CA TYR A 134 7.78 -1.17 -7.37
C TYR A 134 6.75 -1.17 -8.50
N VAL A 135 6.61 -0.06 -9.24
CA VAL A 135 5.67 0.00 -10.37
C VAL A 135 6.11 -0.92 -11.51
N LYS A 136 7.42 -1.00 -11.81
CA LYS A 136 7.95 -1.91 -12.85
C LYS A 136 7.66 -3.39 -12.55
N ASN A 137 7.54 -3.76 -11.29
CA ASN A 137 7.23 -5.11 -10.85
C ASN A 137 5.71 -5.40 -10.75
N GLY A 138 4.86 -4.53 -11.27
CA GLY A 138 3.41 -4.74 -11.33
C GLY A 138 2.59 -4.02 -10.27
N GLY A 139 3.23 -3.26 -9.37
CA GLY A 139 2.52 -2.48 -8.36
C GLY A 139 1.70 -1.33 -8.93
N LEU A 140 0.64 -0.95 -8.21
CA LEU A 140 -0.15 0.25 -8.48
C LEU A 140 0.35 1.41 -7.60
N LEU A 141 0.90 2.45 -8.21
CA LEU A 141 1.26 3.69 -7.53
C LEU A 141 0.13 4.71 -7.68
N VAL A 142 -0.38 5.20 -6.55
CA VAL A 142 -1.35 6.28 -6.47
C VAL A 142 -0.67 7.51 -5.92
N ILE A 143 -0.43 8.51 -6.77
CA ILE A 143 0.17 9.77 -6.37
C ILE A 143 -0.96 10.74 -6.02
N VAL A 144 -0.93 11.32 -4.82
CA VAL A 144 -1.86 12.40 -4.43
C VAL A 144 -1.12 13.72 -4.53
N LEU A 145 -1.61 14.61 -5.38
CA LEU A 145 -1.02 15.94 -5.59
C LEU A 145 -1.10 16.79 -4.32
N ALA A 146 -0.16 17.72 -4.20
CA ALA A 146 -0.03 18.58 -3.05
C ALA A 146 -1.26 19.49 -2.91
N ARG A 147 -1.74 19.66 -1.67
CA ARG A 147 -2.81 20.62 -1.36
C ARG A 147 -2.41 22.06 -1.68
N LYS A 148 -1.16 22.40 -1.35
CA LYS A 148 -0.56 23.72 -1.56
C LYS A 148 0.77 23.58 -2.29
N GLU A 149 1.10 24.59 -3.09
CA GLU A 149 2.31 24.62 -3.90
C GLU A 149 3.57 24.49 -3.03
N ILE A 150 4.38 23.48 -3.33
CA ILE A 150 5.69 23.30 -2.71
C ILE A 150 6.65 24.31 -3.32
N THR A 151 6.93 25.39 -2.59
CA THR A 151 7.96 26.36 -2.97
C THR A 151 9.36 25.96 -2.49
N HIS A 152 9.49 24.83 -1.80
CA HIS A 152 10.75 24.31 -1.27
C HIS A 152 11.53 23.55 -2.36
N PRO A 153 12.88 23.54 -2.36
CA PRO A 153 13.69 22.74 -3.29
C PRO A 153 13.35 21.24 -3.31
N ALA A 154 12.68 20.75 -2.28
CA ALA A 154 12.21 19.38 -2.17
C ALA A 154 11.34 18.91 -3.35
N ILE A 155 10.68 19.83 -4.07
CA ILE A 155 9.91 19.49 -5.27
C ILE A 155 10.78 18.79 -6.33
N GLU A 156 12.07 19.09 -6.39
CA GLU A 156 12.99 18.51 -7.37
C GLU A 156 13.17 17.00 -7.18
N SER A 157 13.10 16.47 -5.96
CA SER A 157 13.16 15.02 -5.74
C SER A 157 11.92 14.29 -6.29
N TYR A 158 10.75 14.95 -6.27
CA TYR A 158 9.53 14.41 -6.87
C TYR A 158 9.52 14.56 -8.38
N LYS A 159 10.08 15.65 -8.94
CA LYS A 159 10.30 15.76 -10.38
C LYS A 159 11.19 14.62 -10.89
N LEU A 160 12.27 14.30 -10.17
CA LEU A 160 13.13 13.16 -10.50
C LEU A 160 12.35 11.83 -10.51
N LEU A 161 11.41 11.63 -9.57
CA LEU A 161 10.54 10.45 -9.58
C LEU A 161 9.69 10.40 -10.85
N PHE A 162 9.06 11.51 -11.23
CA PHE A 162 8.23 11.59 -12.43
C PHE A 162 9.05 11.37 -13.71
N GLU A 163 10.26 11.91 -13.78
CA GLU A 163 11.19 11.71 -14.89
C GLU A 163 11.65 10.25 -15.03
N LYS A 164 11.83 9.53 -13.91
CA LYS A 164 12.27 8.12 -13.91
C LYS A 164 11.12 7.15 -14.16
N LEU A 165 9.87 7.55 -13.94
CA LEU A 165 8.71 6.79 -14.38
C LEU A 165 8.62 6.85 -15.92
N PRO A 166 8.18 5.79 -16.61
CA PRO A 166 8.05 5.77 -18.07
C PRO A 166 6.83 6.60 -18.54
N TRP A 167 6.63 7.76 -17.93
CA TRP A 167 5.52 8.66 -18.15
C TRP A 167 6.04 10.02 -18.60
N MET A 168 5.45 10.57 -19.66
CA MET A 168 5.70 11.96 -20.06
C MET A 168 4.75 12.89 -19.28
N VAL A 169 4.85 12.88 -17.95
CA VAL A 169 4.10 13.81 -17.10
C VAL A 169 5.06 14.68 -16.31
N GLU A 170 4.80 15.98 -16.36
CA GLU A 170 5.57 16.99 -15.64
C GLU A 170 4.75 17.52 -14.47
N ILE A 171 5.41 17.73 -13.34
CA ILE A 171 4.80 18.36 -12.17
C ILE A 171 4.78 19.88 -12.38
N GLU A 172 3.60 20.47 -12.22
CA GLU A 172 3.36 21.91 -12.30
C GLU A 172 2.88 22.47 -10.95
N GLU A 173 2.91 23.81 -10.83
CA GLU A 173 2.41 24.55 -9.66
C GLU A 173 2.93 23.96 -8.31
N GLY A 174 4.21 23.59 -8.30
CA GLY A 174 4.90 22.96 -7.17
C GLY A 174 4.16 21.74 -6.60
N GLY A 175 3.62 20.88 -7.46
CA GLY A 175 2.98 19.63 -7.03
C GLY A 175 1.47 19.67 -6.96
N ARG A 176 0.81 20.81 -7.25
CA ARG A 176 -0.66 20.91 -7.23
C ARG A 176 -1.31 20.41 -8.52
N SER A 177 -0.58 20.41 -9.62
CA SER A 177 -1.07 20.03 -10.93
C SER A 177 0.00 19.29 -11.72
N VAL A 178 -0.43 18.66 -12.81
CA VAL A 178 0.44 17.93 -13.73
C VAL A 178 0.03 18.17 -15.17
N SER A 179 0.99 18.11 -16.10
CA SER A 179 0.75 18.25 -17.54
C SER A 179 1.45 17.13 -18.32
N GLY A 180 1.19 17.03 -19.63
CA GLY A 180 1.93 16.12 -20.54
C GLY A 180 1.15 14.91 -21.06
N THR A 181 0.05 14.49 -20.42
CA THR A 181 -0.88 13.48 -20.98
C THR A 181 -2.34 13.84 -20.77
N GLY A 182 -3.22 13.41 -21.69
CA GLY A 182 -4.67 13.68 -21.61
C GLY A 182 -5.40 12.90 -20.52
N THR A 183 -4.75 11.90 -19.92
CA THR A 183 -5.29 11.06 -18.84
C THR A 183 -4.32 11.03 -17.67
N ARG A 184 -4.80 11.28 -16.45
CA ARG A 184 -4.02 11.17 -15.19
C ARG A 184 -3.71 9.72 -14.77
N ASN A 185 -3.82 8.78 -15.70
CA ASN A 185 -3.59 7.34 -15.51
C ASN A 185 -2.57 6.88 -16.54
N LEU A 186 -1.60 6.05 -16.12
CA LEU A 186 -0.62 5.41 -16.99
C LEU A 186 -0.50 3.92 -16.70
N GLU A 187 -0.54 3.12 -17.76
CA GLU A 187 -0.17 1.72 -17.75
C GLU A 187 1.29 1.54 -18.21
N ILE A 188 2.06 0.76 -17.45
CA ILE A 188 3.43 0.41 -17.81
C ILE A 188 3.45 -0.96 -18.49
N GLU A 189 4.27 -1.14 -19.52
CA GLU A 189 4.37 -2.37 -20.35
C GLU A 189 4.53 -3.66 -19.53
N ASN A 190 5.09 -3.60 -18.32
CA ASN A 190 5.29 -4.74 -17.43
C ASN A 190 4.09 -5.03 -16.48
N GLY A 191 2.94 -4.41 -16.70
CA GLY A 191 1.69 -4.68 -15.99
C GLY A 191 1.39 -3.74 -14.81
N GLY A 192 2.37 -2.98 -14.32
CA GLY A 192 2.15 -1.98 -13.27
C GLY A 192 1.33 -0.78 -13.72
N GLY A 193 0.95 0.08 -12.77
CA GLY A 193 0.13 1.25 -13.05
C GLY A 193 0.47 2.46 -12.19
N VAL A 194 0.27 3.65 -12.74
CA VAL A 194 0.31 4.91 -12.00
C VAL A 194 -1.03 5.63 -12.16
N VAL A 195 -1.56 6.13 -11.05
CA VAL A 195 -2.75 6.99 -10.99
C VAL A 195 -2.36 8.28 -10.26
N ILE A 196 -2.73 9.43 -10.83
CA ILE A 196 -2.57 10.73 -10.17
C ILE A 196 -3.95 11.26 -9.78
N LEU A 197 -4.13 11.51 -8.49
CA LEU A 197 -5.30 12.15 -7.93
C LEU A 197 -4.96 13.57 -7.49
N THR A 198 -5.87 14.51 -7.73
CA THR A 198 -5.83 15.80 -7.05
C THR A 198 -6.08 15.64 -5.56
N TRP A 199 -5.70 16.65 -4.79
CA TRP A 199 -6.01 16.68 -3.36
C TRP A 199 -7.52 16.59 -3.11
N GLU A 200 -8.30 17.29 -3.94
CA GLU A 200 -9.76 17.35 -3.84
C GLU A 200 -10.42 15.98 -4.09
N GLU A 201 -9.92 15.23 -5.08
CA GLU A 201 -10.33 13.86 -5.36
C GLU A 201 -9.97 12.91 -4.22
N ALA A 202 -8.73 12.97 -3.72
CA ALA A 202 -8.26 12.08 -2.67
C ALA A 202 -8.92 12.32 -1.29
N THR A 203 -9.34 13.56 -1.03
CA THR A 203 -10.09 13.94 0.18
C THR A 203 -11.62 13.86 -0.01
N GLY A 204 -12.09 13.38 -1.16
CA GLY A 204 -13.51 13.16 -1.44
C GLY A 204 -14.35 14.45 -1.56
N THR A 205 -13.71 15.61 -1.70
CA THR A 205 -14.41 16.87 -2.00
C THR A 205 -14.83 16.96 -3.46
N GLU A 206 -14.10 16.28 -4.34
CA GLU A 206 -14.48 16.01 -5.73
C GLU A 206 -14.53 14.50 -5.98
N PRO A 207 -15.42 14.01 -6.87
CA PRO A 207 -15.47 12.60 -7.19
C PRO A 207 -14.29 12.21 -8.08
N ILE A 208 -13.67 11.05 -7.79
CA ILE A 208 -12.73 10.43 -8.71
C ILE A 208 -13.47 10.06 -10.00
N SER A 209 -12.89 10.42 -11.16
CA SER A 209 -13.53 10.14 -12.45
C SER A 209 -13.78 8.65 -12.68
N GLU A 210 -14.87 8.30 -13.36
CA GLU A 210 -15.23 6.90 -13.66
C GLU A 210 -14.13 6.15 -14.42
N GLY A 211 -13.40 6.85 -15.30
CA GLY A 211 -12.26 6.29 -16.03
C GLY A 211 -11.09 5.94 -15.12
N THR A 212 -10.81 6.77 -14.12
CA THR A 212 -9.78 6.49 -13.10
C THR A 212 -10.20 5.36 -12.18
N MET A 213 -11.45 5.35 -11.71
CA MET A 213 -11.98 4.26 -10.89
C MET A 213 -11.91 2.90 -11.61
N SER A 214 -12.37 2.86 -12.86
CA SER A 214 -12.33 1.64 -13.68
C SER A 214 -10.89 1.15 -13.91
N TYR A 215 -9.93 2.07 -14.01
CA TYR A 215 -8.52 1.74 -14.14
C TYR A 215 -7.94 1.15 -12.85
N ILE A 216 -8.28 1.72 -11.69
CA ILE A 216 -7.89 1.18 -10.38
C ILE A 216 -8.43 -0.25 -10.21
N GLU A 217 -9.73 -0.45 -10.45
CA GLU A 217 -10.37 -1.77 -10.32
C GLU A 217 -9.74 -2.81 -11.26
N MET A 218 -9.45 -2.44 -12.51
CA MET A 218 -8.75 -3.31 -13.46
C MET A 218 -7.35 -3.70 -12.96
N LYS A 219 -6.59 -2.74 -12.40
CA LYS A 219 -5.24 -3.02 -11.87
C LYS A 219 -5.25 -3.89 -10.61
N LEU A 220 -6.35 -3.87 -9.86
CA LEU A 220 -6.58 -4.71 -8.70
C LEU A 220 -7.20 -6.07 -9.06
N GLY A 221 -7.47 -6.35 -10.35
CA GLY A 221 -8.12 -7.59 -10.78
C GLY A 221 -9.57 -7.74 -10.32
N LEU A 222 -10.24 -6.62 -10.01
CA LEU A 222 -11.63 -6.57 -9.58
C LEU A 222 -12.62 -6.51 -10.76
N ARG A 223 -12.11 -6.28 -11.98
CA ARG A 223 -12.86 -6.25 -13.24
C ARG A 223 -12.13 -7.00 -14.35
#